data_AF-A0A5C7AUC6-F1
#
_entry.id   AF-A0A5C7AUC6-F1
#
_cell.length_a   1.000
_cell.length_b   1.000
_cell.length_c   1.000
_cell.angle_alpha   90.00
_cell.angle_beta   90.00
_cell.angle_gamma   90.00
#
_symmetry.space_group_name_H-M   'P 1'
#
loop_
_entity.id
_entity.type
_entity.pdbx_description
1 polymer ?
#
loop_
_entity_poly.entity_id
_entity_poly.type
_entity_poly.pdbx_seq_one_letter_code
_entity_poly.pdbx_strand_id
1 'polypeptide(L)'
;MRHLNRKVVLIDRTLDQKTIDWSRLELDEKEAFILDPFELFAQIDWTKFEDNVDVINIVYSDLFEALVVDRKTLLCYWPMLNFPDDRWVELLGHCKSAGIQMLVNYTKDRGEVANDILPEFHDSWKSFVLFMVQSLFDDIQLNDGFEEIAWLRNSEESILLFSVEENGVSKYSYLMSENIAYEFESSYEFQKKILANNIPFFNSIEQLMESLQSDINLEKCITTYVNRRLEKNYFHSLMKKYNSNNLIQHWIENYSDN
;
A
#
# COMPACT_ATOMS: atom_id res chain seq x y z
N MET A 1 -13.75 5.66 0.27
CA MET A 1 -13.15 4.76 -0.73
C MET A 1 -13.69 3.35 -0.51
N ARG A 2 -13.69 2.47 -1.52
CA ARG A 2 -14.04 1.05 -1.29
C ARG A 2 -12.89 0.45 -0.48
N HIS A 3 -13.16 -0.03 0.74
CA HIS A 3 -12.19 -0.88 1.44
C HIS A 3 -11.78 -2.01 0.48
N LEU A 4 -10.49 -2.07 0.13
CA LEU A 4 -9.95 -3.16 -0.66
C LEU A 4 -10.08 -4.41 0.21
N ASN A 5 -10.95 -5.33 -0.20
CA ASN A 5 -11.26 -6.53 0.58
C ASN A 5 -10.13 -7.56 0.38
N ARG A 6 -8.90 -7.19 0.80
CA ARG A 6 -7.72 -8.05 0.75
C ARG A 6 -7.81 -9.10 1.84
N LYS A 7 -7.43 -10.32 1.51
CA LYS A 7 -7.63 -11.48 2.38
C LYS A 7 -6.40 -12.38 2.34
N VAL A 8 -5.99 -12.86 3.51
CA VAL A 8 -5.02 -13.94 3.70
C VAL A 8 -5.76 -15.13 4.30
N VAL A 9 -5.59 -16.30 3.71
CA VAL A 9 -6.14 -17.55 4.21
C VAL A 9 -5.00 -18.48 4.54
N LEU A 10 -4.85 -18.81 5.82
CA LEU A 10 -3.91 -19.81 6.28
C LEU A 10 -4.51 -21.20 6.14
N ILE A 11 -3.72 -22.12 5.59
CA ILE A 11 -4.08 -23.53 5.39
C ILE A 11 -3.02 -24.45 5.99
N ASP A 12 -3.47 -25.60 6.48
CA ASP A 12 -2.65 -26.55 7.24
C ASP A 12 -2.04 -27.69 6.40
N ARG A 13 -2.06 -27.57 5.07
CA ARG A 13 -1.50 -28.55 4.15
C ARG A 13 -0.97 -27.88 2.90
N THR A 14 0.12 -28.42 2.34
CA THR A 14 0.58 -28.03 1.01
C THR A 14 -0.42 -28.53 -0.02
N LEU A 15 -0.72 -27.70 -1.02
CA LEU A 15 -1.82 -27.97 -1.95
C LEU A 15 -1.26 -28.38 -3.30
N ASP A 16 -1.62 -29.57 -3.77
CA ASP A 16 -1.66 -29.80 -5.22
C ASP A 16 -2.89 -29.04 -5.74
N GLN A 17 -2.68 -28.06 -6.62
CA GLN A 17 -3.72 -27.18 -7.19
C GLN A 17 -4.95 -27.96 -7.70
N LYS A 18 -4.75 -29.21 -8.15
CA LYS A 18 -5.80 -30.11 -8.65
C LYS A 18 -6.73 -30.69 -7.58
N THR A 19 -6.37 -30.59 -6.32
CA THR A 19 -7.06 -31.23 -5.18
C THR A 19 -7.73 -30.23 -4.25
N ILE A 20 -7.64 -28.94 -4.56
CA ILE A 20 -8.22 -27.86 -3.76
C ILE A 20 -9.74 -27.87 -3.94
N ASP A 21 -10.47 -28.11 -2.85
CA ASP A 21 -11.90 -27.87 -2.83
C ASP A 21 -12.17 -26.37 -2.63
N TRP A 22 -12.07 -25.63 -3.73
CA TRP A 22 -12.31 -24.19 -3.81
C TRP A 22 -13.66 -23.77 -3.23
N SER A 23 -14.67 -24.64 -3.33
CA SER A 23 -16.01 -24.38 -2.79
C SER A 23 -16.02 -24.27 -1.26
N ARG A 24 -15.15 -25.01 -0.56
CA ARG A 24 -14.98 -24.92 0.91
C ARG A 24 -14.19 -23.69 1.35
N LEU A 25 -13.38 -23.14 0.47
CA LEU A 25 -12.60 -21.93 0.73
C LEU A 25 -13.42 -20.65 0.47
N GLU A 26 -14.59 -20.78 -0.18
CA GLU A 26 -15.38 -19.66 -0.72
C GLU A 26 -14.51 -18.75 -1.61
N LEU A 27 -13.63 -19.35 -2.41
CA LEU A 27 -12.69 -18.66 -3.30
C LEU A 27 -12.77 -19.26 -4.71
N ASP A 28 -12.64 -18.43 -5.73
CA ASP A 28 -12.36 -18.88 -7.11
C ASP A 28 -10.85 -19.10 -7.27
N GLU A 29 -10.45 -20.13 -8.01
CA GLU A 29 -9.06 -20.44 -8.34
C GLU A 29 -8.37 -19.24 -8.99
N LYS A 30 -9.08 -18.51 -9.85
CA LYS A 30 -8.54 -17.32 -10.54
C LYS A 30 -8.33 -16.13 -9.60
N GLU A 31 -9.01 -16.13 -8.47
CA GLU A 31 -8.97 -15.07 -7.46
C GLU A 31 -7.99 -15.38 -6.34
N ALA A 32 -7.27 -16.51 -6.40
CA ALA A 32 -6.31 -16.92 -5.37
C ALA A 32 -4.88 -16.94 -5.90
N PHE A 33 -3.95 -16.54 -5.05
CA PHE A 33 -2.52 -16.76 -5.23
C PHE A 33 -2.04 -17.70 -4.12
N ILE A 34 -1.37 -18.78 -4.50
CA ILE A 34 -0.96 -19.83 -3.57
C ILE A 34 0.50 -19.62 -3.23
N LEU A 35 0.78 -19.40 -1.94
CA LEU A 35 2.14 -19.41 -1.40
C LEU A 35 2.38 -20.75 -0.72
N ASP A 36 2.93 -21.67 -1.50
CA ASP A 36 3.24 -23.04 -1.10
C ASP A 36 4.76 -23.24 -1.01
N PRO A 37 5.28 -23.82 0.09
CA PRO A 37 6.72 -23.98 0.28
C PRO A 37 7.38 -24.94 -0.70
N PHE A 38 6.68 -25.97 -1.20
CA PHE A 38 7.26 -26.92 -2.16
C PHE A 38 7.25 -26.35 -3.57
N GLU A 39 6.13 -25.75 -3.99
CA GLU A 39 6.05 -25.07 -5.29
C GLU A 39 7.08 -23.96 -5.37
N LEU A 40 7.19 -23.15 -4.30
CA LEU A 40 8.17 -22.09 -4.24
C LEU A 40 9.59 -22.64 -4.29
N PHE A 41 9.93 -23.67 -3.49
CA PHE A 41 11.28 -24.26 -3.50
C PHE A 41 11.67 -24.84 -4.87
N ALA A 42 10.70 -25.36 -5.62
CA ALA A 42 10.93 -25.87 -6.98
C ALA A 42 11.24 -24.75 -7.98
N GLN A 43 10.73 -23.53 -7.76
CA GLN A 43 10.97 -22.36 -8.60
C GLN A 43 12.23 -21.59 -8.15
N ILE A 44 12.35 -21.37 -6.84
CA ILE A 44 13.42 -20.62 -6.20
C ILE A 44 13.66 -21.13 -4.78
N ASP A 45 14.93 -21.30 -4.40
CA ASP A 45 15.32 -21.79 -3.09
C ASP A 45 15.05 -20.74 -2.00
N TRP A 46 13.80 -20.71 -1.51
CA TRP A 46 13.34 -19.76 -0.49
C TRP A 46 14.05 -19.93 0.85
N THR A 47 14.67 -21.08 1.11
CA THR A 47 15.40 -21.33 2.37
C THR A 47 16.61 -20.42 2.55
N LYS A 48 17.07 -19.79 1.46
CA LYS A 48 18.19 -18.85 1.42
C LYS A 48 17.78 -17.38 1.54
N PHE A 49 16.53 -17.07 1.89
CA PHE A 49 16.03 -15.69 1.90
C PHE A 49 16.83 -14.75 2.81
N GLU A 50 17.40 -15.25 3.92
CA GLU A 50 18.21 -14.43 4.84
C GLU A 50 19.55 -13.99 4.22
N ASP A 51 20.11 -14.80 3.32
CA ASP A 51 21.44 -14.59 2.74
C ASP A 51 21.39 -14.12 1.28
N ASN A 52 20.22 -14.15 0.64
CA ASN A 52 20.07 -13.88 -0.77
C ASN A 52 18.91 -12.91 -1.06
N VAL A 53 19.27 -11.65 -1.31
CA VAL A 53 18.33 -10.57 -1.66
C VAL A 53 17.58 -10.85 -2.96
N ASP A 54 18.16 -11.60 -3.90
CA ASP A 54 17.47 -11.93 -5.16
C ASP A 54 16.26 -12.84 -4.91
N VAL A 55 16.35 -13.73 -3.92
CA VAL A 55 15.23 -14.58 -3.50
C VAL A 55 14.08 -13.71 -2.98
N ILE A 56 14.40 -12.77 -2.09
CA ILE A 56 13.41 -11.82 -1.56
C ILE A 56 12.75 -11.04 -2.70
N ASN A 57 13.54 -10.46 -3.59
CA ASN A 57 13.02 -9.59 -4.65
C ASN A 57 12.09 -10.33 -5.61
N ILE A 58 12.43 -11.56 -6.00
CA ILE A 58 11.61 -12.37 -6.91
C ILE A 58 10.28 -12.69 -6.25
N VAL A 59 10.30 -13.24 -5.03
CA VAL A 59 9.05 -13.62 -4.34
C VAL A 59 8.21 -12.40 -3.99
N TYR A 60 8.85 -11.29 -3.59
CA TYR A 60 8.16 -10.05 -3.29
C TYR A 60 7.45 -9.52 -4.53
N SER A 61 8.13 -9.50 -5.68
CA SER A 61 7.55 -9.04 -6.95
C SER A 61 6.30 -9.84 -7.32
N ASP A 62 6.36 -11.17 -7.18
CA ASP A 62 5.22 -12.05 -7.48
C ASP A 62 4.05 -11.82 -6.52
N LEU A 63 4.34 -11.68 -5.22
CA LEU A 63 3.33 -11.37 -4.21
C LEU A 63 2.72 -9.99 -4.41
N PHE A 64 3.51 -8.99 -4.78
CA PHE A 64 3.03 -7.64 -5.05
C PHE A 64 2.09 -7.62 -6.25
N GLU A 65 2.50 -8.23 -7.37
CA GLU A 65 1.65 -8.34 -8.56
C GLU A 65 0.33 -9.05 -8.20
N ALA A 66 0.41 -10.17 -7.49
CA ALA A 66 -0.77 -10.95 -7.15
C ALA A 66 -1.75 -10.23 -6.19
N LEU A 67 -1.26 -9.67 -5.08
CA LEU A 67 -2.12 -9.11 -4.03
C LEU A 67 -2.49 -7.64 -4.27
N VAL A 68 -1.59 -6.86 -4.89
CA VAL A 68 -1.77 -5.41 -5.06
C VAL A 68 -2.37 -5.10 -6.42
N VAL A 69 -1.77 -5.64 -7.49
CA VAL A 69 -2.19 -5.35 -8.88
C VAL A 69 -3.42 -6.18 -9.24
N ASP A 70 -3.32 -7.50 -9.14
CA ASP A 70 -4.38 -8.45 -9.50
C ASP A 70 -5.46 -8.60 -8.42
N ARG A 71 -5.19 -8.16 -7.18
CA ARG A 71 -6.10 -8.22 -6.03
C ARG A 71 -6.56 -9.63 -5.67
N LYS A 72 -5.68 -10.61 -5.85
CA LYS A 72 -5.91 -11.99 -5.44
C LYS A 72 -5.87 -12.14 -3.93
N THR A 73 -6.61 -13.13 -3.43
CA THR A 73 -6.51 -13.61 -2.05
C THR A 73 -5.25 -14.44 -1.90
N LEU A 74 -4.44 -14.16 -0.88
CA LEU A 74 -3.27 -14.97 -0.58
C LEU A 74 -3.70 -16.22 0.18
N LEU A 75 -3.50 -17.38 -0.42
CA LEU A 75 -3.65 -18.67 0.21
C LEU A 75 -2.27 -19.15 0.63
N CYS A 76 -1.98 -19.10 1.93
CA CYS A 76 -0.64 -19.36 2.46
C CYS A 76 -0.62 -20.64 3.28
N TYR A 77 0.31 -21.54 2.98
CA TYR A 77 0.59 -22.67 3.85
C TYR A 77 1.16 -22.19 5.20
N TRP A 78 0.63 -22.73 6.29
CA TRP A 78 1.09 -22.42 7.64
C TRP A 78 1.19 -23.71 8.48
N PRO A 79 2.41 -24.11 8.91
CA PRO A 79 2.59 -25.28 9.75
C PRO A 79 1.82 -25.14 11.07
N MET A 80 0.95 -26.11 11.35
CA MET A 80 0.09 -26.08 12.55
C MET A 80 0.74 -26.72 13.78
N LEU A 81 1.99 -27.16 13.69
CA LEU A 81 2.73 -27.61 14.86
C LEU A 81 2.84 -26.45 15.86
N ASN A 82 2.39 -26.68 17.10
CA ASN A 82 2.32 -25.71 18.19
C ASN A 82 1.41 -24.49 17.93
N PHE A 83 0.43 -24.60 17.03
CA PHE A 83 -0.52 -23.52 16.74
C PHE A 83 -1.63 -23.40 17.81
N PRO A 84 -2.06 -22.18 18.18
CA PRO A 84 -1.51 -20.87 17.81
C PRO A 84 -0.16 -20.59 18.51
N ASP A 85 0.75 -19.91 17.80
CA ASP A 85 2.07 -19.49 18.30
C ASP A 85 2.27 -17.97 18.21
N ASP A 86 3.37 -17.47 18.77
CA ASP A 86 3.69 -16.03 18.79
C ASP A 86 3.81 -15.45 17.36
N ARG A 87 4.29 -16.24 16.40
CA ARG A 87 4.42 -15.84 14.99
C ARG A 87 3.07 -15.67 14.31
N TRP A 88 2.09 -16.50 14.63
CA TRP A 88 0.72 -16.31 14.16
C TRP A 88 0.10 -15.03 14.76
N VAL A 89 0.36 -14.74 16.04
CA VAL A 89 -0.12 -13.50 16.69
C VAL A 89 0.50 -12.28 16.00
N GLU A 90 1.79 -12.33 15.67
CA GLU A 90 2.50 -11.29 14.94
C GLU A 90 1.89 -11.07 13.53
N LEU A 91 1.70 -12.16 12.77
CA LEU A 91 1.07 -12.10 11.45
C LEU A 91 -0.34 -11.50 11.51
N LEU A 92 -1.15 -11.90 12.51
CA LEU A 92 -2.47 -11.34 12.74
C LEU A 92 -2.38 -9.82 13.02
N GLY A 93 -1.37 -9.39 13.77
CA GLY A 93 -1.08 -7.99 14.05
C GLY A 93 -0.84 -7.18 12.77
N HIS A 94 0.04 -7.67 11.89
CA HIS A 94 0.34 -7.04 10.59
C HIS A 94 -0.86 -7.02 9.64
N CYS A 95 -1.62 -8.12 9.56
CA CYS A 95 -2.86 -8.15 8.79
C CYS A 95 -3.85 -7.07 9.27
N LYS A 96 -4.03 -6.96 10.59
CA LYS A 96 -4.97 -6.01 11.19
C LYS A 96 -4.56 -4.57 10.97
N SER A 97 -3.28 -4.21 11.11
CA SER A 97 -2.80 -2.85 10.83
C SER A 97 -2.98 -2.47 9.36
N ALA A 98 -2.85 -3.45 8.45
CA ALA A 98 -3.01 -3.24 7.01
C ALA A 98 -4.48 -3.25 6.53
N GLY A 99 -5.44 -3.47 7.44
CA GLY A 99 -6.85 -3.63 7.06
C GLY A 99 -7.13 -4.91 6.26
N ILE A 100 -6.27 -5.92 6.36
CA ILE A 100 -6.34 -7.18 5.62
C ILE A 100 -7.03 -8.23 6.48
N GLN A 101 -8.02 -8.94 5.90
CA GLN A 101 -8.74 -10.00 6.60
C GLN A 101 -7.89 -11.27 6.66
N MET A 102 -7.60 -11.78 7.86
CA MET A 102 -6.96 -13.08 8.03
C MET A 102 -7.99 -14.15 8.41
N LEU A 103 -8.04 -15.24 7.65
CA LEU A 103 -8.83 -16.43 7.96
C LEU A 103 -7.91 -17.64 8.14
N VAL A 104 -8.35 -18.61 8.95
CA VAL A 104 -7.70 -19.91 9.11
C VAL A 104 -8.68 -20.96 8.66
N ASN A 105 -8.30 -21.80 7.70
CA ASN A 105 -9.13 -22.91 7.24
C ASN A 105 -8.50 -24.25 7.60
N TYR A 106 -9.27 -25.08 8.29
CA TYR A 106 -8.84 -26.39 8.77
C TYR A 106 -9.31 -27.48 7.82
N THR A 107 -8.38 -28.26 7.31
CA THR A 107 -8.75 -29.39 6.47
C THR A 107 -9.02 -30.61 7.34
N LYS A 108 -10.30 -30.97 7.48
CA LYS A 108 -10.78 -32.01 8.41
C LYS A 108 -10.34 -33.44 8.05
N ASP A 109 -9.74 -33.65 6.88
CA ASP A 109 -9.21 -34.95 6.46
C ASP A 109 -7.75 -35.11 6.89
N ARG A 110 -7.53 -35.55 8.14
CA ARG A 110 -6.24 -36.11 8.58
C ARG A 110 -6.13 -37.60 8.21
N GLY A 111 -6.59 -37.94 7.01
CA GLY A 111 -6.50 -39.28 6.45
C GLY A 111 -5.26 -39.39 5.57
N GLU A 112 -4.23 -40.04 6.10
CA GLU A 112 -3.07 -40.62 5.41
C GLU A 112 -2.21 -39.65 4.58
N VAL A 113 -1.10 -39.21 5.22
CA VAL A 113 0.01 -38.43 4.64
C VAL A 113 -0.41 -37.01 4.21
N ALA A 114 -0.54 -36.11 5.19
CA ALA A 114 -0.46 -34.68 4.88
C ALA A 114 0.90 -34.42 4.24
N ASN A 115 0.91 -33.87 3.02
CA ASN A 115 2.12 -33.28 2.45
C ASN A 115 2.45 -32.05 3.30
N ASP A 116 3.21 -32.28 4.36
CA ASP A 116 3.73 -31.27 5.25
C ASP A 116 5.21 -31.09 4.98
N ILE A 117 5.69 -29.86 5.12
CA ILE A 117 7.15 -29.64 5.14
C ILE A 117 7.75 -30.32 6.37
N LEU A 118 9.03 -30.71 6.28
CA LEU A 118 9.71 -31.34 7.41
C LEU A 118 9.74 -30.39 8.62
N PRO A 119 9.59 -30.91 9.85
CA PRO A 119 9.56 -30.09 11.08
C PRO A 119 10.72 -29.11 11.22
N GLU A 120 11.90 -29.48 10.74
CA GLU A 120 13.11 -28.63 10.74
C GLU A 120 12.98 -27.35 9.90
N PHE A 121 12.09 -27.32 8.89
CA PHE A 121 11.82 -26.14 8.07
C PHE A 121 10.62 -25.33 8.55
N HIS A 122 9.86 -25.81 9.56
CA HIS A 122 8.66 -25.10 10.04
C HIS A 122 9.00 -23.69 10.49
N ASP A 123 10.10 -23.57 11.23
CA ASP A 123 10.48 -22.28 11.78
C ASP A 123 10.95 -21.30 10.70
N SER A 124 11.81 -21.77 9.80
CA SER A 124 12.32 -20.99 8.67
C SER A 124 11.18 -20.54 7.76
N TRP A 125 10.22 -21.42 7.46
CA TRP A 125 9.06 -21.08 6.63
C TRP A 125 8.18 -20.00 7.28
N LYS A 126 7.85 -20.14 8.57
CA LYS A 126 7.05 -19.12 9.28
C LYS A 126 7.76 -17.77 9.30
N SER A 127 9.07 -17.75 9.55
CA SER A 127 9.87 -16.52 9.50
C SER A 127 9.90 -15.91 8.11
N PHE A 128 10.05 -16.73 7.06
CA PHE A 128 10.00 -16.29 5.68
C PHE A 128 8.65 -15.66 5.33
N VAL A 129 7.54 -16.34 5.61
CA VAL A 129 6.19 -15.83 5.34
C VAL A 129 5.96 -14.52 6.09
N LEU A 130 6.33 -14.45 7.37
CA LEU A 130 6.24 -13.21 8.15
C LEU A 130 7.00 -12.09 7.49
N PHE A 131 8.26 -12.31 7.12
CA PHE A 131 9.10 -11.31 6.48
C PHE A 131 8.49 -10.80 5.16
N MET A 132 8.04 -11.70 4.30
CA MET A 132 7.46 -11.35 3.00
C MET A 132 6.14 -10.59 3.15
N VAL A 133 5.25 -11.10 4.00
CA VAL A 133 3.93 -10.51 4.22
C VAL A 133 4.04 -9.16 4.94
N GLN A 134 4.90 -9.05 5.95
CA GLN A 134 5.17 -7.79 6.63
C GLN A 134 5.67 -6.73 5.64
N SER A 135 6.71 -7.05 4.86
CA SER A 135 7.28 -6.11 3.88
C SER A 135 6.22 -5.63 2.89
N LEU A 136 5.42 -6.56 2.36
CA LEU A 136 4.34 -6.23 1.45
C LEU A 136 3.25 -5.38 2.09
N PHE A 137 2.89 -5.66 3.35
CA PHE A 137 1.79 -4.99 4.03
C PHE A 137 2.18 -3.60 4.51
N ASP A 138 3.43 -3.42 4.89
CA ASP A 138 4.00 -2.11 5.16
C ASP A 138 3.95 -1.26 3.88
N ASP A 139 4.35 -1.82 2.73
CA ASP A 139 4.27 -1.12 1.44
C ASP A 139 2.82 -0.86 0.98
N ILE A 140 1.89 -1.77 1.25
CA ILE A 140 0.46 -1.57 1.01
C ILE A 140 -0.08 -0.44 1.89
N GLN A 141 0.26 -0.40 3.18
CA GLN A 141 -0.17 0.67 4.08
C GLN A 141 0.40 2.01 3.65
N LEU A 142 1.67 2.04 3.24
CA LEU A 142 2.32 3.23 2.71
C LEU A 142 1.62 3.73 1.43
N ASN A 143 1.16 2.83 0.56
CA ASN A 143 0.48 3.18 -0.67
C ASN A 143 -1.01 3.52 -0.50
N ASP A 144 -1.76 2.74 0.28
CA ASP A 144 -3.18 2.98 0.54
C ASP A 144 -3.40 4.21 1.43
N GLY A 145 -2.43 4.47 2.31
CA GLY A 145 -2.41 5.65 3.14
C GLY A 145 -1.93 6.89 2.41
N PHE A 146 -1.64 6.89 1.09
CA PHE A 146 -1.16 8.07 0.39
C PHE A 146 -2.10 8.42 -0.78
N GLU A 147 -2.84 9.52 -0.64
CA GLU A 147 -3.67 10.07 -1.71
C GLU A 147 -3.03 11.36 -2.23
N GLU A 148 -2.62 11.35 -3.51
CA GLU A 148 -2.23 12.57 -4.21
C GLU A 148 -3.46 13.46 -4.44
N ILE A 149 -3.36 14.72 -4.03
CA ILE A 149 -4.45 15.69 -4.13
C ILE A 149 -4.26 16.57 -5.34
N ALA A 150 -3.09 17.22 -5.44
CA ALA A 150 -2.80 18.18 -6.50
C ALA A 150 -1.31 18.47 -6.64
N TRP A 151 -0.97 18.98 -7.82
CA TRP A 151 0.28 19.68 -8.09
C TRP A 151 0.05 21.17 -8.21
N LEU A 152 0.91 21.97 -7.59
CA LEU A 152 0.98 23.42 -7.76
C LEU A 152 2.36 23.76 -8.32
N ARG A 153 2.41 24.61 -9.35
CA ARG A 153 3.68 24.94 -10.01
C ARG A 153 3.78 26.40 -10.34
N ASN A 154 4.89 27.02 -9.98
CA ASN A 154 5.25 28.34 -10.47
C ASN A 154 6.55 28.22 -11.31
N SER A 155 7.12 29.35 -11.74
CA SER A 155 8.34 29.36 -12.56
C SER A 155 9.60 28.88 -11.83
N GLU A 156 9.56 28.75 -10.51
CA GLU A 156 10.71 28.50 -9.63
C GLU A 156 10.57 27.20 -8.84
N GLU A 157 9.35 26.74 -8.57
CA GLU A 157 9.04 25.68 -7.61
C GLU A 157 7.91 24.78 -8.09
N SER A 158 7.99 23.52 -7.68
CA SER A 158 6.91 22.53 -7.81
C SER A 158 6.53 22.00 -6.43
N ILE A 159 5.22 21.97 -6.17
CA ILE A 159 4.64 21.61 -4.89
C ILE A 159 3.64 20.46 -5.10
N LEU A 160 3.83 19.38 -4.38
CA LEU A 160 2.89 18.25 -4.32
C LEU A 160 2.04 18.37 -3.06
N LEU A 161 0.72 18.40 -3.22
CA LEU A 161 -0.24 18.27 -2.12
C LEU A 161 -0.70 16.81 -2.02
N PHE A 162 -0.68 16.27 -0.81
CA PHE A 162 -1.11 14.90 -0.57
C PHE A 162 -1.84 14.79 0.77
N SER A 163 -2.62 13.72 0.93
CA SER A 163 -3.18 13.31 2.21
C SER A 163 -2.72 11.93 2.60
N VAL A 164 -2.62 11.73 3.91
CA VAL A 164 -2.39 10.44 4.53
C VAL A 164 -3.53 10.07 5.45
N GLU A 165 -4.04 8.84 5.33
CA GLU A 165 -5.08 8.35 6.25
C GLU A 165 -4.43 7.64 7.44
N GLU A 166 -4.54 8.24 8.63
CA GLU A 166 -4.06 7.64 9.88
C GLU A 166 -5.26 7.39 10.82
N ASN A 167 -5.46 6.14 11.23
CA ASN A 167 -6.55 5.75 12.15
C ASN A 167 -7.95 6.20 11.70
N GLY A 168 -8.22 6.22 10.39
CA GLY A 168 -9.49 6.67 9.81
C GLY A 168 -9.67 8.19 9.75
N VAL A 169 -8.61 8.96 10.01
CA VAL A 169 -8.59 10.42 9.89
C VAL A 169 -7.58 10.82 8.82
N SER A 170 -8.07 11.52 7.78
CA SER A 170 -7.20 12.10 6.76
C SER A 170 -6.41 13.28 7.33
N LYS A 171 -5.09 13.18 7.27
CA LYS A 171 -4.14 14.27 7.48
C LYS A 171 -3.64 14.75 6.13
N TYR A 172 -3.30 16.03 6.04
CA TYR A 172 -2.91 16.68 4.79
C TYR A 172 -1.50 17.23 4.93
N SER A 173 -0.72 17.24 3.86
CA SER A 173 0.63 17.78 3.86
C SER A 173 1.09 18.19 2.46
N TYR A 174 2.29 18.75 2.36
CA TYR A 174 2.89 19.16 1.09
C TYR A 174 4.39 18.88 1.03
N LEU A 175 4.89 18.69 -0.18
CA LEU A 175 6.31 18.60 -0.52
C LEU A 175 6.66 19.70 -1.51
N MET A 176 7.77 20.38 -1.31
CA MET A 176 8.28 21.42 -2.21
C MET A 176 9.61 20.97 -2.83
N SER A 177 9.88 21.34 -4.08
CA SER A 177 11.25 21.48 -4.53
C SER A 177 11.44 22.61 -5.50
N GLU A 178 12.68 23.09 -5.47
CA GLU A 178 13.25 24.15 -6.30
C GLU A 178 13.52 23.67 -7.74
N ASN A 179 13.19 22.42 -8.08
CA ASN A 179 13.27 21.90 -9.45
C ASN A 179 11.86 21.56 -9.97
N ILE A 180 11.53 22.08 -11.16
CA ILE A 180 10.27 21.84 -11.88
C ILE A 180 10.06 20.34 -12.23
N ALA A 181 11.09 19.50 -12.06
CA ALA A 181 11.21 18.14 -12.56
C ALA A 181 10.43 17.05 -11.77
N TYR A 182 9.48 17.40 -10.92
CA TYR A 182 8.73 16.39 -10.17
C TYR A 182 7.72 15.59 -11.01
N GLU A 183 7.42 16.01 -12.24
CA GLU A 183 6.50 15.30 -13.13
C GLU A 183 6.92 13.86 -13.50
N PHE A 184 8.18 13.49 -13.29
CA PHE A 184 8.72 12.20 -13.72
C PHE A 184 9.21 11.31 -12.56
N GLU A 185 9.14 11.77 -11.31
CA GLU A 185 9.45 10.91 -10.17
C GLU A 185 8.26 10.00 -9.88
N SER A 186 8.52 8.73 -9.56
CA SER A 186 7.45 7.80 -9.17
C SER A 186 6.97 8.11 -7.75
N SER A 187 5.69 7.84 -7.45
CA SER A 187 5.08 7.98 -6.12
C SER A 187 5.94 7.40 -4.99
N TYR A 188 6.68 6.34 -5.28
CA TYR A 188 7.61 5.67 -4.37
C TYR A 188 8.82 6.53 -3.94
N GLU A 189 9.46 7.26 -4.87
CA GLU A 189 10.60 8.12 -4.54
C GLU A 189 10.18 9.36 -3.74
N PHE A 190 8.93 9.81 -3.91
CA PHE A 190 8.32 10.85 -3.08
C PHE A 190 8.13 10.41 -1.62
N GLN A 191 7.62 9.20 -1.41
CA GLN A 191 7.37 8.68 -0.07
C GLN A 191 8.65 8.56 0.77
N LYS A 192 9.78 8.17 0.14
CA LYS A 192 11.10 8.19 0.80
C LYS A 192 11.49 9.58 1.29
N LYS A 193 11.21 10.63 0.50
CA LYS A 193 11.48 12.02 0.88
C LYS A 193 10.59 12.48 2.05
N ILE A 194 9.35 11.99 2.14
CA ILE A 194 8.44 12.29 3.27
C ILE A 194 9.01 11.79 4.59
N LEU A 195 9.46 10.53 4.62
CA LEU A 195 10.04 9.90 5.81
C LEU A 195 11.34 10.59 6.27
N ALA A 196 12.13 11.13 5.33
CA ALA A 196 13.37 11.81 5.62
C ALA A 196 13.21 13.26 6.12
N ASN A 197 12.15 13.96 5.68
CA ASN A 197 12.06 15.42 5.80
C ASN A 197 11.21 15.95 6.97
N ASN A 198 10.70 15.07 7.86
CA ASN A 198 9.97 15.47 9.07
C ASN A 198 8.85 16.51 8.77
N ILE A 199 8.05 16.21 7.75
CA ILE A 199 7.12 17.15 7.13
C ILE A 199 5.92 17.43 8.06
N PRO A 200 5.47 18.70 8.17
CA PRO A 200 4.29 19.01 8.97
C PRO A 200 3.01 18.42 8.36
N PHE A 201 2.17 17.84 9.24
CA PHE A 201 0.83 17.36 8.89
C PHE A 201 -0.25 18.28 9.45
N PHE A 202 -1.32 18.46 8.67
CA PHE A 202 -2.45 19.32 8.97
C PHE A 202 -3.74 18.49 9.06
N ASN A 203 -4.69 18.90 9.91
CA ASN A 203 -5.93 18.15 10.11
C ASN A 203 -7.03 18.49 9.10
N SER A 204 -6.83 19.53 8.29
CA SER A 204 -7.73 19.88 7.20
C SER A 204 -6.98 20.51 6.04
N ILE A 205 -7.55 20.42 4.84
CA ILE A 205 -6.98 21.03 3.65
C ILE A 205 -6.96 22.56 3.77
N GLU A 206 -7.90 23.18 4.48
CA GLU A 206 -7.89 24.62 4.74
C GLU A 206 -6.68 25.04 5.56
N GLN A 207 -6.32 24.27 6.61
CA GLN A 207 -5.12 24.53 7.41
C GLN A 207 -3.85 24.39 6.59
N LEU A 208 -3.77 23.35 5.75
CA LEU A 208 -2.67 23.17 4.80
C LEU A 208 -2.55 24.38 3.88
N MET A 209 -3.65 24.81 3.25
CA MET A 209 -3.65 25.93 2.32
C MET A 209 -3.29 27.25 2.97
N GLU A 210 -3.76 27.51 4.20
CA GLU A 210 -3.42 28.71 4.96
C GLU A 210 -1.92 28.75 5.30
N SER A 211 -1.33 27.61 5.68
CA SER A 211 0.11 27.49 5.88
C SER A 211 0.90 27.66 4.59
N LEU A 212 0.46 27.04 3.48
CA LEU A 212 1.17 27.14 2.22
C LEU A 212 1.14 28.58 1.66
N GLN A 213 0.05 29.31 1.90
CA GLN A 213 -0.13 30.69 1.45
C GLN A 213 0.64 31.73 2.29
N SER A 214 1.18 31.35 3.46
CA SER A 214 2.13 32.22 4.17
C SER A 214 3.50 32.21 3.52
N ASP A 215 3.88 31.06 2.94
CA ASP A 215 5.24 30.80 2.50
C ASP A 215 5.39 30.98 0.98
N ILE A 216 4.33 30.70 0.22
CA ILE A 216 4.35 30.65 -1.25
C ILE A 216 3.28 31.58 -1.84
N ASN A 217 3.63 32.28 -2.91
CA ASN A 217 2.65 33.03 -3.68
C ASN A 217 1.85 32.12 -4.62
N LEU A 218 0.76 31.56 -4.07
CA LEU A 218 -0.17 30.69 -4.78
C LEU A 218 -0.81 31.30 -6.04
N GLU A 219 -0.86 32.64 -6.17
CA GLU A 219 -1.40 33.29 -7.38
C GLU A 219 -0.57 32.98 -8.63
N LYS A 220 0.71 32.71 -8.46
CA LYS A 220 1.61 32.38 -9.56
C LYS A 220 1.61 30.89 -9.88
N CYS A 221 0.85 30.09 -9.15
CA CYS A 221 0.81 28.66 -9.32
C CYS A 221 -0.23 28.24 -10.35
N ILE A 222 0.20 27.51 -11.36
CA ILE A 222 -0.64 26.64 -12.19
C ILE A 222 -0.96 25.40 -11.37
N THR A 223 -2.21 24.97 -11.39
CA THR A 223 -2.68 23.88 -10.53
C THR A 223 -3.23 22.70 -11.33
N THR A 224 -2.90 21.49 -10.90
CA THR A 224 -3.41 20.24 -11.48
C THR A 224 -3.97 19.39 -10.36
N TYR A 225 -5.29 19.35 -10.22
CA TYR A 225 -5.97 18.58 -9.17
C TYR A 225 -6.33 17.18 -9.67
N VAL A 226 -5.82 16.15 -8.99
CA VAL A 226 -6.29 14.76 -9.13
C VAL A 226 -7.66 14.62 -8.47
N ASN A 227 -7.84 15.23 -7.29
CA ASN A 227 -9.11 15.27 -6.58
C ASN A 227 -9.83 16.62 -6.74
N ARG A 228 -10.64 16.75 -7.80
CA ARG A 228 -11.41 17.97 -8.13
C ARG A 228 -12.38 18.44 -7.04
N ARG A 229 -12.74 17.60 -6.06
CA ARG A 229 -13.61 18.03 -4.96
C ARG A 229 -12.90 18.98 -4.01
N LEU A 230 -11.58 18.82 -3.87
CA LEU A 230 -10.73 19.62 -2.98
C LEU A 230 -10.22 20.92 -3.63
N GLU A 231 -10.33 21.03 -4.96
CA GLU A 231 -9.99 22.23 -5.73
C GLU A 231 -10.73 23.49 -5.26
N LYS A 232 -11.98 23.35 -4.80
CA LYS A 232 -12.75 24.49 -4.27
C LYS A 232 -12.08 25.14 -3.05
N ASN A 233 -11.38 24.36 -2.24
CA ASN A 233 -10.76 24.85 -1.02
C ASN A 233 -9.52 25.68 -1.34
N TYR A 234 -8.81 25.37 -2.44
CA TYR A 234 -7.74 26.19 -2.98
C TYR A 234 -8.22 27.59 -3.37
N PHE A 235 -9.25 27.66 -4.23
CA PHE A 235 -9.81 28.95 -4.66
C PHE A 235 -10.46 29.72 -3.51
N HIS A 236 -11.03 29.03 -2.53
CA HIS A 236 -11.55 29.68 -1.32
C HIS A 236 -10.43 30.32 -0.48
N SER A 237 -9.28 29.67 -0.34
CA SER A 237 -8.11 30.24 0.35
C SER A 237 -7.53 31.44 -0.40
N LEU A 238 -7.48 31.41 -1.74
CA LEU A 238 -7.14 32.59 -2.54
C LEU A 238 -8.09 33.76 -2.26
N MET A 239 -9.40 33.51 -2.15
CA MET A 239 -10.41 34.55 -1.89
C MET A 239 -10.29 35.21 -0.52
N LYS A 240 -9.91 34.46 0.52
CA LYS A 240 -9.79 35.01 1.89
C LYS A 240 -8.72 36.09 2.02
N LYS A 241 -7.63 36.01 1.24
CA LYS A 241 -6.50 36.95 1.31
C LYS A 241 -6.62 38.11 0.31
N TYR A 242 -7.30 37.89 -0.81
CA TYR A 242 -7.37 38.85 -1.92
C TYR A 242 -8.82 39.23 -2.23
N ASN A 243 -9.35 40.24 -1.53
CA ASN A 243 -10.71 40.78 -1.69
C ASN A 243 -11.01 41.40 -3.08
N SER A 244 -10.11 41.29 -4.06
CA SER A 244 -10.19 42.06 -5.31
C SER A 244 -9.64 41.37 -6.57
N ASN A 245 -9.36 40.07 -6.57
CA ASN A 245 -8.81 39.41 -7.75
C ASN A 245 -9.90 38.84 -8.66
N ASN A 246 -9.69 39.01 -9.98
CA ASN A 246 -10.58 38.48 -11.01
C ASN A 246 -10.34 36.97 -11.15
N LEU A 247 -10.85 36.20 -10.18
CA LEU A 247 -10.77 34.73 -10.11
C LEU A 247 -11.14 34.04 -11.43
N ILE A 248 -12.03 34.66 -12.21
CA ILE A 248 -12.48 34.13 -13.50
C ILE A 248 -11.29 34.01 -14.45
N GLN A 249 -10.36 34.96 -14.44
CA GLN A 249 -9.19 34.94 -15.33
C GLN A 249 -8.19 33.87 -14.90
N HIS A 250 -7.93 33.74 -13.60
CA HIS A 250 -7.07 32.68 -13.04
C HIS A 250 -7.67 31.27 -13.25
N TRP A 251 -8.99 31.16 -13.16
CA TRP A 251 -9.71 29.92 -13.45
C TRP A 251 -9.64 29.56 -14.94
N ILE A 252 -9.80 30.53 -15.85
CA ILE A 252 -9.67 30.34 -17.31
C ILE A 252 -8.24 29.91 -17.69
N GLU A 253 -7.22 30.52 -17.10
CA GLU A 253 -5.81 30.17 -17.33
C GLU A 253 -5.48 28.73 -16.88
N ASN A 254 -6.13 28.22 -15.83
CA ASN A 254 -5.95 26.82 -15.40
C ASN A 254 -6.84 25.82 -16.16
N TYR A 255 -7.96 26.26 -16.77
CA TYR A 255 -8.88 25.39 -17.51
C TYR A 255 -8.53 25.27 -19.00
N SER A 256 -7.74 26.18 -19.57
CA SER A 256 -7.45 26.22 -21.01
C SER A 256 -6.36 25.25 -21.47
N ASP A 257 -5.67 24.58 -20.54
CA ASP A 257 -4.64 23.58 -20.82
C ASP A 257 -5.06 22.12 -20.48
N ASN A 258 -6.37 21.83 -20.34
CA ASN A 258 -6.94 20.47 -20.25
C ASN A 258 -7.71 20.08 -21.51
#